data_AF-A0A8C6ZH03-F1
#
_entry.id   AF-A0A8C6ZH03-F1
#
_cell.length_a   1.000
_cell.length_b   1.000
_cell.length_c   1.000
_cell.angle_alpha   90.00
_cell.angle_beta   90.00
_cell.angle_gamma   90.00
#
_symmetry.space_group_name_H-M   'P 1'
#
loop_
_entity.id
_entity.type
_entity.pdbx_description
1 polymer ?
#
loop_
_entity_poly.entity_id
_entity_poly.type
_entity_poly.pdbx_seq_one_letter_code
_entity_poly.pdbx_strand_id
1 'polypeptide(L)'
;RLVAQHKLICDMRNFYPLGAQAVWLRELQGSRQVPEVVRNVFSSSHRESSNGTYSFSRYFLLTASLRDNGHVYTCRVEHQSLQTPIRRSIIVKVRGIAECS
;
A
#
# COMPACT_ATOMS: atom_id res chain seq x y z
N ARG A 1 5.90 13.32 -22.83
CA ARG A 1 6.15 12.09 -22.05
C ARG A 1 4.99 11.91 -21.06
N LEU A 2 4.04 11.02 -21.31
CA LEU A 2 2.92 10.78 -20.40
C LEU A 2 3.45 10.01 -19.18
N VAL A 3 3.22 10.55 -17.99
CA VAL A 3 3.61 9.92 -16.73
C VAL A 3 2.41 9.11 -16.24
N ALA A 4 2.47 7.79 -16.37
CA ALA A 4 1.41 6.91 -15.89
C ALA A 4 1.47 6.80 -14.36
N GLN A 5 0.38 7.19 -13.69
CA GLN A 5 0.20 7.00 -12.25
C GLN A 5 -0.65 5.76 -11.98
N HIS A 6 -0.19 4.92 -11.06
CA HIS A 6 -0.88 3.71 -10.62
C HIS A 6 -1.32 3.87 -9.17
N LYS A 7 -2.60 3.64 -8.89
CA LYS A 7 -3.14 3.74 -7.54
C LYS A 7 -2.96 2.42 -6.79
N LEU A 8 -2.16 2.42 -5.74
CA LEU A 8 -2.01 1.28 -4.83
C LEU A 8 -2.95 1.47 -3.65
N ILE A 9 -3.84 0.51 -3.42
CA ILE A 9 -4.92 0.61 -2.44
C ILE A 9 -4.82 -0.55 -1.46
N CYS A 10 -4.87 -0.22 -0.17
CA CYS A 10 -5.04 -1.19 0.90
C CYS A 10 -6.44 -1.00 1.49
N ASP A 11 -7.31 -1.97 1.25
CA ASP A 11 -8.67 -1.97 1.79
C ASP A 11 -8.69 -2.69 3.13
N MET A 12 -9.15 -2.00 4.17
CA MET A 12 -9.46 -2.59 5.47
C MET A 12 -10.97 -2.66 5.58
N ARG A 13 -11.50 -3.88 5.70
CA ARG A 13 -12.93 -4.14 5.66
C ARG A 13 -13.40 -4.85 6.91
N ASN A 14 -14.63 -4.55 7.32
CA ASN A 14 -15.38 -5.26 8.35
C ASN A 14 -14.64 -5.39 9.69
N PHE A 15 -13.97 -4.32 10.14
CA PHE A 15 -13.27 -4.30 11.43
C PHE A 15 -14.09 -3.57 12.50
N TYR A 16 -13.92 -3.97 13.76
CA TYR A 16 -14.54 -3.34 14.91
C TYR A 16 -13.63 -3.50 16.13
N PRO A 17 -13.51 -2.47 17.00
CA PRO A 17 -14.16 -1.16 16.92
C PRO A 17 -13.50 -0.22 15.91
N LEU A 18 -13.95 1.04 15.84
CA LEU A 18 -13.27 2.06 15.04
C LEU A 18 -11.82 2.27 15.55
N GLY A 19 -10.90 2.58 14.65
CA GLY A 19 -9.52 2.96 15.01
C GLY A 19 -8.40 2.10 14.41
N ALA A 20 -8.67 1.31 13.36
CA ALA A 20 -7.60 0.64 12.62
C ALA A 20 -6.68 1.68 11.93
N GLN A 21 -5.37 1.43 11.96
CA GLN A 21 -4.35 2.27 11.34
C GLN A 21 -3.58 1.47 10.29
N ALA A 22 -3.17 2.14 9.21
CA ALA A 22 -2.37 1.51 8.17
C ALA A 22 -1.24 2.41 7.69
N VAL A 23 -0.07 1.79 7.52
CA VAL A 23 1.10 2.39 6.91
C VAL A 23 1.50 1.61 5.67
N TRP A 24 1.94 2.33 4.63
CA TRP A 24 2.58 1.73 3.48
C TRP A 24 4.09 1.77 3.68
N LEU A 25 4.74 0.63 3.49
CA LEU A 25 6.18 0.45 3.58
C LEU A 25 6.72 0.08 2.19
N ARG A 26 7.89 0.58 1.85
CA ARG A 26 8.61 0.27 0.60
C ARG A 26 9.94 -0.39 0.93
N GLU A 27 10.18 -1.52 0.30
CA GLU A 27 11.46 -2.21 0.29
C GLU A 27 12.03 -2.18 -1.12
N LEU A 28 13.26 -1.68 -1.24
CA LEU A 28 13.97 -1.61 -2.52
C LEU A 28 14.44 -3.01 -2.91
N GLN A 29 14.37 -3.33 -4.20
CA GLN A 29 14.78 -4.64 -4.70
C GLN A 29 16.23 -4.95 -4.30
N GLY A 30 16.45 -6.08 -3.60
CA GLY A 30 17.78 -6.52 -3.18
C GLY A 30 18.39 -5.75 -2.01
N SER A 31 17.66 -4.79 -1.43
CA SER A 31 18.10 -4.13 -0.20
C SER A 31 17.89 -5.04 1.02
N ARG A 32 18.81 -4.96 1.99
CA ARG A 32 18.67 -5.56 3.32
C ARG A 32 18.33 -4.53 4.39
N GLN A 33 18.05 -3.29 3.97
CA GLN A 33 17.75 -2.20 4.88
C GLN A 33 16.30 -2.29 5.39
N VAL A 34 16.03 -1.58 6.48
CA VAL A 34 14.68 -1.46 7.03
C VAL A 34 13.77 -0.81 5.99
N PRO A 35 12.55 -1.33 5.75
CA PRO A 35 11.60 -0.73 4.82
C PRO A 35 11.28 0.72 5.16
N GLU A 36 11.20 1.56 4.13
CA GLU A 36 10.91 2.98 4.27
C GLU A 36 9.40 3.23 4.35
N VAL A 37 8.96 4.20 5.16
CA VAL A 37 7.55 4.63 5.17
C VAL A 37 7.26 5.45 3.92
N VAL A 38 6.25 5.02 3.15
CA VAL A 38 5.77 5.74 1.97
C VAL A 38 5.09 7.04 2.38
N ARG A 39 5.45 8.13 1.72
CA ARG A 39 4.88 9.47 1.93
C ARG A 39 3.71 9.74 0.98
N ASN A 40 2.98 10.83 1.21
CA ASN A 40 1.84 11.25 0.38
C ASN A 40 0.76 10.16 0.27
N VAL A 41 0.49 9.50 1.40
CA VAL A 41 -0.53 8.46 1.52
C VAL A 41 -1.82 9.06 2.04
N PHE A 42 -2.90 8.83 1.31
CA PHE A 42 -4.25 9.31 1.60
C PHE A 42 -5.10 8.21 2.23
N SER A 43 -6.16 8.64 2.92
CA SER A 43 -7.19 7.75 3.46
C SER A 43 -8.54 8.14 2.86
N SER A 44 -9.39 7.15 2.60
CA SER A 44 -10.82 7.43 2.44
C SER A 44 -11.44 7.78 3.79
N SER A 45 -12.63 8.38 3.77
CA SER A 45 -13.48 8.41 4.96
C SER A 45 -13.79 7.00 5.45
N HIS A 46 -13.95 6.85 6.76
CA HIS A 46 -14.46 5.62 7.35
C HIS A 46 -15.94 5.45 6.96
N ARG A 47 -16.30 4.23 6.59
CA ARG A 47 -17.68 3.84 6.33
C ARG A 47 -18.10 2.83 7.37
N GLU A 48 -19.22 3.09 8.03
CA GLU A 48 -19.87 2.14 8.91
C GLU A 48 -20.91 1.34 8.11
N SER A 49 -20.90 0.04 8.27
CA SER A 49 -21.87 -0.89 7.70
C SER A 49 -23.02 -1.10 8.69
N SER A 50 -24.19 -1.53 8.20
CA SER A 50 -25.38 -1.79 9.03
C SER A 50 -25.17 -2.86 10.11
N ASN A 51 -24.14 -3.71 9.96
CA ASN A 51 -23.74 -4.68 10.97
C ASN A 51 -22.79 -4.12 12.04
N GLY A 52 -22.61 -2.79 12.12
CA GLY A 52 -21.78 -2.12 13.12
C GLY A 52 -20.27 -2.21 12.87
N THR A 53 -19.84 -2.72 11.72
CA THR A 53 -18.42 -2.80 11.37
C THR A 53 -17.97 -1.62 10.52
N TYR A 54 -16.69 -1.29 10.61
CA TYR A 54 -16.06 -0.18 9.90
C TYR A 54 -15.20 -0.67 8.73
N SER A 55 -15.08 0.17 7.72
CA SER A 55 -14.20 -0.03 6.57
C SER A 55 -13.58 1.29 6.11
N PHE A 56 -12.34 1.26 5.65
CA PHE A 56 -11.70 2.38 4.94
C PHE A 56 -10.56 1.87 4.06
N SER A 57 -10.05 2.74 3.19
CA SER A 57 -8.93 2.44 2.31
C SER A 57 -7.78 3.40 2.55
N ARG A 58 -6.55 2.88 2.56
CA ARG A 58 -5.30 3.65 2.62
C ARG A 58 -4.56 3.51 1.29
N TYR A 59 -4.28 4.61 0.60
CA TYR A 59 -3.78 4.55 -0.78
C TYR A 59 -2.80 5.67 -1.12
N PHE A 60 -1.98 5.45 -2.14
CA PHE A 60 -1.13 6.47 -2.75
C PHE A 60 -1.04 6.26 -4.26
N LEU A 61 -0.58 7.29 -4.96
CA LEU A 61 -0.34 7.24 -6.40
C LEU A 61 1.13 6.99 -6.65
N LEU A 62 1.44 5.84 -7.23
CA LEU A 62 2.77 5.47 -7.66
C LEU A 62 3.00 5.99 -9.08
N THR A 63 3.93 6.93 -9.21
CA THR A 63 4.53 7.26 -10.50
C THR A 63 5.63 6.24 -10.78
N ALA A 64 5.30 5.18 -11.51
CA ALA A 64 6.22 4.07 -11.73
C ALA A 64 7.34 4.45 -12.72
N SER A 65 8.57 4.11 -12.35
CA SER A 65 9.76 4.18 -13.20
C SER A 65 10.44 2.82 -13.27
N LEU A 66 11.37 2.60 -14.20
CA LEU A 66 12.13 1.34 -14.26
C LEU A 66 12.90 1.05 -12.96
N ARG A 67 13.23 2.09 -12.17
CA ARG A 67 13.88 1.94 -10.87
C ARG A 67 12.98 1.26 -9.84
N ASP A 68 11.66 1.40 -9.98
CA ASP A 68 10.68 0.79 -9.08
C ASP A 68 10.44 -0.69 -9.38
N ASN A 69 11.02 -1.23 -10.46
CA ASN A 69 10.88 -2.63 -10.81
C ASN A 69 11.44 -3.52 -9.69
N GLY A 70 10.67 -4.51 -9.28
CA GLY A 70 11.02 -5.43 -8.21
C GLY A 70 10.93 -4.85 -6.79
N HIS A 71 10.57 -3.58 -6.61
CA HIS A 71 10.29 -3.04 -5.28
C HIS A 71 9.06 -3.70 -4.67
N VAL A 72 9.10 -3.93 -3.36
CA VAL A 72 7.99 -4.48 -2.60
C VAL A 72 7.30 -3.36 -1.84
N TYR A 73 5.99 -3.24 -2.03
CA TYR A 73 5.15 -2.34 -1.25
C TYR A 73 4.29 -3.16 -0.31
N THR A 74 4.36 -2.86 0.98
CA THR A 74 3.64 -3.58 2.03
C THR A 74 2.70 -2.64 2.76
N CYS A 75 1.40 -2.96 2.76
CA CYS A 75 0.45 -2.37 3.69
C CYS A 75 0.55 -3.13 5.03
N ARG A 76 0.94 -2.44 6.09
CA ARG A 76 0.93 -2.95 7.46
C ARG A 76 -0.23 -2.31 8.20
N VAL A 77 -1.12 -3.14 8.74
CA VAL A 77 -2.33 -2.74 9.43
C VAL A 77 -2.22 -3.10 10.91
N GLU A 78 -2.54 -2.13 11.75
CA GLU A 78 -2.65 -2.29 13.20
C GLU A 78 -4.07 -2.00 13.65
N HIS A 79 -4.56 -2.78 14.59
CA HIS A 79 -5.88 -2.63 15.16
C HIS A 79 -5.93 -3.35 16.51
N GLN A 80 -6.70 -2.83 17.46
CA GLN A 80 -6.73 -3.35 18.83
C GLN A 80 -7.21 -4.81 18.93
N SER A 81 -8.01 -5.28 17.97
CA SER A 81 -8.45 -6.68 17.95
C SER A 81 -7.40 -7.66 17.41
N LEU A 82 -6.27 -7.16 16.91
CA LEU A 82 -5.20 -7.97 16.33
C LEU A 82 -4.09 -8.18 17.36
N GLN A 83 -3.73 -9.44 17.62
CA GLN A 83 -2.56 -9.76 18.44
C GLN A 83 -1.25 -9.35 17.75
N THR A 84 -1.21 -9.43 16.41
CA THR A 84 -0.06 -9.01 15.62
C THR A 84 -0.50 -8.22 14.39
N PRO A 85 0.32 -7.26 13.89
CA PRO A 85 -0.04 -6.49 12.72
C PRO A 85 -0.19 -7.35 11.46
N ILE A 86 -1.27 -7.14 10.70
CA ILE A 86 -1.48 -7.78 9.41
C ILE A 86 -0.59 -7.10 8.37
N ARG A 87 0.05 -7.89 7.50
CA ARG A 87 0.87 -7.39 6.39
C ARG A 87 0.37 -7.97 5.07
N ARG A 88 0.18 -7.10 4.08
CA ARG A 88 -0.13 -7.47 2.70
C ARG A 88 0.84 -6.77 1.76
N SER A 89 1.51 -7.54 0.93
CA SER A 89 2.60 -7.05 0.09
C SER A 89 2.32 -7.30 -1.37
N ILE A 90 2.80 -6.39 -2.22
CA ILE A 90 2.81 -6.54 -3.67
C ILE A 90 4.20 -6.21 -4.21
N ILE A 91 4.61 -6.92 -5.26
CA ILE A 91 5.85 -6.66 -5.97
C ILE A 91 5.49 -5.87 -7.22
N VAL A 92 6.10 -4.71 -7.39
CA VAL A 92 5.90 -3.89 -8.59
C VAL A 92 6.73 -4.47 -9.72
N LYS A 93 6.09 -4.65 -10.88
CA LYS A 93 6.77 -5.03 -12.13
C LYS A 93 6.59 -3.93 -13.15
N VAL A 94 7.70 -3.32 -13.56
CA VAL A 94 7.70 -2.27 -14.58
C VAL A 94 8.34 -2.84 -15.83
N ARG A 95 7.62 -2.79 -16.95
CA ARG A 95 8.16 -3.19 -18.25
C ARG A 95 8.73 -1.95 -18.93
N GLY A 96 10.00 -2.01 -19.31
CA GLY A 96 10.58 -1.07 -20.25
C GLY A 96 10.23 -1.49 -21.67
N ILE A 97 10.15 -0.52 -22.58
CA ILE A 97 10.30 -0.82 -24.01
C ILE A 97 11.79 -1.10 -24.18
N ALA A 98 12.14 -2.32 -24.61
CA ALA A 98 13.49 -2.56 -25.10
C ALA A 98 13.65 -1.72 -26.38
N GLU A 99 14.52 -0.73 -26.37
CA GLU A 99 14.93 -0.09 -27.61
C GLU A 99 15.70 -1.16 -28.40
N CYS A 100 15.09 -1.66 -29.47
CA CYS A 100 15.78 -2.52 -30.42
C CYS A 100 16.89 -1.68 -31.06
N SER A 101 18.15 -2.05 -30.78
CA SER A 101 19.34 -1.57 -31.50
C SER A 101 19.49 -2.28 -32.84
#